data_AF-A0A3C1RY01-F1
#
_entry.id   AF-A0A3C1RY01-F1
#
_cell.length_a   1.000
_cell.length_b   1.000
_cell.length_c   1.000
_cell.angle_alpha   90.00
_cell.angle_beta   90.00
_cell.angle_gamma   90.00
#
_symmetry.space_group_name_H-M   'P 1'
#
loop_
_entity.id
_entity.type
_entity.pdbx_description
1 polymer ?
#
loop_
_entity_poly.entity_id
_entity_poly.type
_entity_poly.pdbx_seq_one_letter_code
_entity_poly.pdbx_strand_id
1 'polypeptide(L)'
;MLEREFNRGKSVVKVSHWACCKEEHSDGGHHYHCSVKLNGLKKWVKVKESIQSIYGISVNFSDKHDYYLSAYRYVTKQDENVVLSEGHPNLADSQSPVTKKSIQANKRKSVERSQEPKAKRKLRLSNQDTAKFIRAHKIHSYTELLSVADQRQQEGLDDISSFVFNRTEKFLRELITKTWDMAGAQDKIERQKTDRLDILIKFKYQEPCVCNGEWLTCAKEVMDLNNIDVAEFRSAILENIRLGRAKFRNIFIVGPTNTAKTFILKPLSVIYNERIFENPANHKYGWGGAEKTSGIMLQDFRWHKDL
;
A
#
# COMPACT_ATOMS: atom_id res chain seq x y z
N MET A 1 30.60 33.81 0.82
CA MET A 1 29.16 33.46 0.65
C MET A 1 28.91 31.99 0.95
N LEU A 2 29.46 31.06 0.15
CA LEU A 2 29.24 29.62 0.27
C LEU A 2 29.48 29.09 1.68
N GLU A 3 30.66 29.34 2.24
CA GLU A 3 31.01 28.85 3.58
C GLU A 3 30.01 29.25 4.67
N ARG A 4 29.47 30.48 4.62
CA ARG A 4 28.47 30.95 5.60
C ARG A 4 27.17 30.16 5.50
N GLU A 5 26.67 29.90 4.28
CA GLU A 5 25.45 29.10 4.06
C GLU A 5 25.64 27.63 4.44
N PHE A 6 26.80 27.05 4.13
CA PHE A 6 27.13 25.68 4.51
C PHE A 6 27.35 25.51 6.01
N ASN A 7 27.78 26.56 6.73
CA ASN A 7 28.03 26.53 8.16
C ASN A 7 26.85 27.06 9.00
N ARG A 8 25.66 27.32 8.41
CA ARG A 8 24.48 27.78 9.16
C ARG A 8 24.00 26.75 10.20
N GLY A 9 23.65 27.26 11.38
CA GLY A 9 23.05 26.51 12.48
C GLY A 9 24.05 25.82 13.41
N LYS A 10 23.56 25.07 14.42
CA LYS A 10 24.38 24.32 15.39
C LYS A 10 24.99 23.02 14.80
N SER A 11 25.18 22.95 13.49
CA SER A 11 25.68 21.73 12.83
C SER A 11 27.16 21.55 13.15
N VAL A 12 27.53 20.36 13.63
CA VAL A 12 28.94 19.96 13.84
C VAL A 12 29.69 19.86 12.49
N VAL A 13 28.94 19.75 11.39
CA VAL A 13 29.48 19.63 10.04
C VAL A 13 29.78 21.01 9.44
N LYS A 14 31.06 21.27 9.23
CA LYS A 14 31.62 22.52 8.70
C LYS A 14 32.32 22.28 7.36
N VAL A 15 32.36 23.34 6.55
CA VAL A 15 33.25 23.41 5.39
C VAL A 15 34.68 23.44 5.88
N SER A 16 35.50 22.55 5.33
CA SER A 16 36.94 22.50 5.58
C SER A 16 37.67 23.35 4.55
N HIS A 17 37.43 23.11 3.25
CA HIS A 17 38.02 23.91 2.16
C HIS A 17 37.07 23.90 0.95
N TRP A 18 37.17 24.89 0.08
CA TRP A 18 36.41 24.93 -1.18
C TRP A 18 37.24 25.59 -2.29
N ALA A 19 36.89 25.26 -3.53
CA ALA A 19 37.42 25.92 -4.73
C ALA A 19 36.26 26.21 -5.68
N CYS A 20 36.27 27.37 -6.30
CA CYS A 20 35.25 27.80 -7.24
C CYS A 20 35.89 28.31 -8.52
N CYS A 21 35.30 27.95 -9.65
CA CYS A 21 35.74 28.39 -10.96
C CYS A 21 34.57 28.82 -11.83
N LYS A 22 34.85 29.70 -12.78
CA LYS A 22 33.87 30.25 -13.72
C LYS A 22 34.10 29.60 -15.08
N GLU A 23 33.16 28.79 -15.52
CA GLU A 23 33.19 28.09 -16.80
C GLU A 23 32.28 28.80 -17.81
N GLU A 24 32.77 29.00 -19.03
CA GLU A 24 31.97 29.54 -20.14
C GLU A 24 31.11 28.43 -20.75
N HIS A 25 29.80 28.67 -20.82
CA HIS A 25 28.85 27.74 -21.42
C HIS A 25 28.84 27.94 -22.94
N SER A 26 28.69 26.84 -23.70
CA SER A 26 28.62 26.84 -25.17
C SER A 26 27.57 27.78 -25.77
N ASP A 27 26.56 28.13 -24.96
CA ASP A 27 25.39 28.91 -25.38
C ASP A 27 25.51 30.41 -25.01
N GLY A 28 26.71 30.88 -24.64
CA GLY A 28 27.00 32.30 -24.36
C GLY A 28 26.75 32.76 -22.92
N GLY A 29 26.65 31.82 -21.96
CA GLY A 29 26.47 32.09 -20.54
C GLY A 29 27.68 31.69 -19.67
N HIS A 30 27.63 31.94 -18.36
CA HIS A 30 28.66 31.51 -17.41
C HIS A 30 28.07 30.61 -16.33
N HIS A 31 28.72 29.49 -16.06
CA HIS A 31 28.42 28.61 -14.93
C HIS A 31 29.52 28.69 -13.89
N TYR A 32 29.14 28.68 -12.61
CA TYR A 32 30.11 28.61 -11.52
C TYR A 32 30.16 27.18 -11.00
N HIS A 33 31.30 26.54 -11.20
CA HIS A 33 31.59 25.22 -10.67
C HIS A 33 32.26 25.36 -9.31
N CYS A 34 31.75 24.66 -8.30
CA CYS A 34 32.31 24.71 -6.95
C CYS A 34 32.52 23.31 -6.39
N SER A 35 33.74 23.06 -5.92
CA SER A 35 34.08 21.88 -5.13
C SER A 35 34.13 22.28 -3.65
N VAL A 36 33.46 21.52 -2.79
CA VAL A 36 33.40 21.79 -1.34
C VAL A 36 33.79 20.53 -0.57
N LYS A 37 34.75 20.63 0.34
CA LYS A 37 35.11 19.59 1.31
C LYS A 37 34.42 19.87 2.63
N LEU A 38 33.65 18.90 3.13
CA LEU A 38 33.03 18.95 4.46
C LEU A 38 33.76 18.01 5.41
N ASN A 39 33.76 18.31 6.71
CA ASN A 39 34.27 17.42 7.76
C ASN A 39 33.29 16.29 8.14
N GLY A 40 32.12 16.22 7.50
CA GLY A 40 31.08 15.22 7.77
C GLY A 40 29.95 15.26 6.75
N LEU A 41 28.99 14.34 6.87
CA LEU A 41 27.84 14.24 5.97
C LEU A 41 26.78 15.30 6.26
N LYS A 42 26.27 15.97 5.22
CA LYS A 42 25.25 17.02 5.34
C LYS A 42 24.06 16.76 4.42
N LYS A 43 22.87 17.21 4.85
CA LYS A 43 21.66 17.20 4.01
C LYS A 43 21.69 18.41 3.07
N TRP A 44 21.66 18.15 1.76
CA TRP A 44 21.83 19.17 0.71
C TRP A 44 20.57 19.99 0.40
N VAL A 45 19.38 19.42 0.61
CA VAL A 45 18.09 20.06 0.28
C VAL A 45 17.93 21.42 0.97
N LYS A 46 18.18 21.48 2.29
CA LYS A 46 18.09 22.74 3.06
C LYS A 46 19.10 23.80 2.61
N VAL A 47 20.27 23.38 2.13
CA VAL A 47 21.30 24.30 1.63
C VAL A 47 20.85 24.89 0.29
N LYS A 48 20.28 24.06 -0.60
CA LYS A 48 19.69 24.51 -1.87
C LYS A 48 18.60 25.55 -1.63
N GLU A 49 17.65 25.25 -0.75
CA GLU A 49 16.53 26.13 -0.41
C GLU A 49 17.01 27.48 0.18
N SER A 50 18.00 27.45 1.08
CA SER A 50 18.58 28.67 1.68
C SER A 50 19.24 29.56 0.63
N ILE A 51 20.06 28.98 -0.26
CA ILE A 51 20.78 29.74 -1.29
C ILE A 51 19.79 30.37 -2.29
N GLN A 52 18.78 29.62 -2.71
CA GLN A 52 17.74 30.13 -3.61
C GLN A 52 16.92 31.24 -2.95
N SER A 53 16.51 31.06 -1.69
CA SER A 53 15.65 32.02 -0.99
C SER A 53 16.36 33.34 -0.69
N ILE A 54 17.66 33.32 -0.41
CA ILE A 54 18.37 34.50 0.09
C ILE A 54 19.08 35.25 -1.03
N TYR A 55 19.60 34.52 -2.01
CA TYR A 55 20.42 35.10 -3.08
C TYR A 55 19.82 34.92 -4.47
N GLY A 56 18.68 34.23 -4.59
CA GLY A 56 18.06 33.95 -5.89
C GLY A 56 18.83 32.96 -6.77
N ILE A 57 19.85 32.29 -6.23
CA ILE A 57 20.75 31.43 -7.00
C ILE A 57 20.27 29.98 -6.98
N SER A 58 20.08 29.39 -8.17
CA SER A 58 19.78 27.98 -8.33
C SER A 58 21.07 27.16 -8.32
N VAL A 59 21.18 26.22 -7.40
CA VAL A 59 22.35 25.33 -7.26
C VAL A 59 21.98 23.87 -7.49
N ASN A 60 22.89 23.15 -8.15
CA ASN A 60 22.81 21.71 -8.35
C ASN A 60 24.01 21.02 -7.67
N PHE A 61 23.73 19.93 -6.96
CA PHE A 61 24.74 19.15 -6.26
C PHE A 61 25.01 17.86 -7.02
N SER A 62 26.29 17.48 -7.11
CA SER A 62 26.76 16.28 -7.79
C SER A 62 27.72 15.54 -6.86
N ASP A 63 27.59 14.22 -6.80
CA ASP A 63 28.47 13.30 -6.06
C ASP A 63 29.33 12.44 -7.00
N LYS A 64 29.47 12.85 -8.28
CA LYS A 64 30.25 12.14 -9.32
C LYS A 64 31.74 11.95 -8.98
N HIS A 65 32.24 12.62 -7.95
CA HIS A 65 33.64 12.57 -7.55
C HIS A 65 33.79 11.96 -6.15
N ASP A 66 34.51 10.86 -6.07
CA ASP A 66 34.76 10.13 -4.81
C ASP A 66 35.60 10.93 -3.79
N TYR A 67 36.38 11.91 -4.24
CA TYR A 67 37.31 12.68 -3.40
C TYR A 67 37.29 14.16 -3.73
N TYR A 68 37.61 14.97 -2.72
CA TYR A 68 37.78 16.40 -2.92
C TYR A 68 38.84 16.72 -3.98
N LEU A 69 39.95 15.98 -4.05
CA LEU A 69 40.99 16.22 -5.06
C LEU A 69 40.49 15.98 -6.49
N SER A 70 39.63 14.98 -6.73
CA SER A 70 39.08 14.74 -8.07
C SER A 70 38.03 15.78 -8.44
N ALA A 71 37.20 16.22 -7.48
CA ALA A 71 36.28 17.34 -7.67
C ALA A 71 37.03 18.65 -7.91
N TYR A 72 38.07 18.94 -7.13
CA TYR A 72 38.96 20.09 -7.27
C TYR A 72 39.54 20.13 -8.68
N ARG A 73 40.22 19.05 -9.10
CA ARG A 73 40.79 18.97 -10.44
C ARG A 73 39.74 19.13 -11.53
N TYR A 74 38.56 18.56 -11.36
CA TYR A 74 37.47 18.72 -12.32
C TYR A 74 37.05 20.17 -12.47
N VAL A 75 36.90 20.89 -11.35
CA VAL A 75 36.51 22.30 -11.33
C VAL A 75 37.63 23.23 -11.82
N THR A 76 38.90 22.83 -11.69
CA THR A 76 40.06 23.66 -12.09
C THR A 76 40.71 23.23 -13.41
N LYS A 77 39.99 22.51 -14.28
CA LYS A 77 40.55 21.86 -15.48
C LYS A 77 40.94 22.82 -16.60
N GLN A 78 40.25 23.95 -16.74
CA GLN A 78 40.31 24.77 -17.96
C GLN A 78 40.50 26.27 -17.71
N ASP A 79 40.69 26.72 -16.47
CA ASP A 79 40.53 28.13 -16.13
C ASP A 79 41.76 28.78 -15.49
N GLU A 80 42.03 30.02 -15.89
CA GLU A 80 43.11 30.87 -15.37
C GLU A 80 42.76 31.53 -14.02
N ASN A 81 41.48 31.54 -13.60
CA ASN A 81 40.99 32.32 -12.45
C ASN A 81 40.24 31.47 -11.40
N VAL A 82 40.94 30.52 -10.79
CA VAL A 82 40.40 29.70 -9.69
C VAL A 82 40.40 30.50 -8.38
N VAL A 83 39.24 30.58 -7.71
CA VAL A 83 39.13 31.16 -6.36
C VAL A 83 39.14 30.05 -5.32
N LEU A 84 40.04 30.16 -4.34
CA LEU A 84 40.22 29.19 -3.26
C LEU A 84 39.76 29.74 -1.91
N SER A 85 39.35 28.85 -1.01
CA SER A 85 39.10 29.19 0.39
C SER A 85 40.39 29.60 1.12
N GLU A 86 40.26 30.39 2.17
CA GLU A 86 41.39 30.71 3.06
C GLU A 86 42.00 29.42 3.65
N GLY A 87 43.32 29.29 3.64
CA GLY A 87 44.02 28.09 4.11
C GLY A 87 43.83 26.83 3.24
N HIS A 88 43.38 26.97 1.98
CA HIS A 88 43.25 25.84 1.05
C HIS A 88 44.62 25.19 0.79
N PRO A 89 44.74 23.84 0.90
CA PRO A 89 46.00 23.16 0.66
C PRO A 89 46.41 23.27 -0.82
N ASN A 90 47.70 23.47 -1.12
CA ASN A 90 48.15 23.45 -2.52
C ASN A 90 48.00 22.04 -3.11
N LEU A 91 46.99 21.86 -3.97
CA LEU A 91 46.63 20.58 -4.58
C LEU A 91 47.06 20.46 -6.06
N ALA A 92 47.73 21.47 -6.62
CA ALA A 92 48.16 21.48 -8.02
C ALA A 92 49.11 20.31 -8.33
N ASP A 93 50.11 20.11 -7.48
CA ASP A 93 51.14 19.08 -7.63
C ASP A 93 50.86 17.79 -6.84
N SER A 94 49.71 17.73 -6.17
CA SER A 94 49.38 16.60 -5.30
C SER A 94 49.15 15.33 -6.14
N GLN A 95 50.03 14.34 -6.03
CA GLN A 95 49.84 13.02 -6.62
C GLN A 95 48.47 12.47 -6.19
N SER A 96 47.72 11.86 -7.11
CA SER A 96 46.43 11.21 -6.81
C SER A 96 46.61 10.36 -5.55
N PRO A 97 45.76 10.50 -4.52
CA PRO A 97 46.17 10.08 -3.20
C PRO A 97 46.33 8.56 -3.21
N VAL A 98 47.24 8.07 -2.36
CA VAL A 98 47.57 6.65 -2.12
C VAL A 98 46.30 5.79 -1.94
N THR A 99 45.16 6.42 -1.63
CA THR A 99 43.81 5.87 -1.69
C THR A 99 43.41 5.21 -3.00
N LYS A 100 43.95 5.50 -4.19
CA LYS A 100 43.60 4.69 -5.39
C LYS A 100 43.98 3.21 -5.22
N LYS A 101 45.14 2.95 -4.60
CA LYS A 101 45.56 1.59 -4.22
C LYS A 101 44.71 1.04 -3.06
N SER A 102 44.36 1.87 -2.07
CA SER A 102 43.48 1.46 -0.97
C SER A 102 42.03 1.19 -1.39
N ILE A 103 41.52 1.88 -2.42
CA ILE A 103 40.19 1.66 -3.02
C ILE A 103 40.22 0.42 -3.89
N GLN A 104 41.28 0.19 -4.68
CA GLN A 104 41.42 -1.09 -5.38
C GLN A 104 41.53 -2.25 -4.40
N ALA A 105 42.26 -2.08 -3.29
CA ALA A 105 42.31 -3.05 -2.21
C ALA A 105 40.96 -3.21 -1.49
N ASN A 106 40.18 -2.14 -1.29
CA ASN A 106 38.84 -2.21 -0.69
C ASN A 106 37.78 -2.76 -1.66
N LYS A 107 37.89 -2.49 -2.97
CA LYS A 107 37.07 -3.12 -4.02
C LYS A 107 37.42 -4.61 -4.11
N ARG A 108 38.70 -4.98 -4.11
CA ARG A 108 39.15 -6.39 -4.06
C ARG A 108 38.67 -7.07 -2.79
N LYS A 109 38.87 -6.47 -1.61
CA LYS A 109 38.30 -6.95 -0.33
C LYS A 109 36.78 -6.99 -0.32
N SER A 110 36.07 -6.13 -1.04
CA SER A 110 34.61 -6.17 -1.19
C SER A 110 34.16 -7.33 -2.08
N VAL A 111 34.91 -7.62 -3.13
CA VAL A 111 34.67 -8.76 -4.03
C VAL A 111 35.03 -10.07 -3.33
N GLU A 112 36.14 -10.13 -2.61
CA GLU A 112 36.56 -11.26 -1.76
C GLU A 112 35.61 -11.45 -0.57
N ARG A 113 35.14 -10.38 0.11
CA ARG A 113 34.04 -10.47 1.12
C ARG A 113 32.66 -10.82 0.53
N SER A 114 32.52 -10.79 -0.80
CA SER A 114 31.31 -11.32 -1.46
C SER A 114 31.42 -12.83 -1.69
N GLN A 115 32.63 -13.38 -1.59
CA GLN A 115 32.93 -14.81 -1.69
C GLN A 115 33.17 -15.46 -0.31
N GLU A 116 33.58 -14.69 0.71
CA GLU A 116 33.48 -15.13 2.11
C GLU A 116 32.00 -15.17 2.54
N PRO A 117 31.54 -16.23 3.25
CA PRO A 117 30.19 -16.26 3.79
C PRO A 117 30.04 -15.13 4.81
N LYS A 118 29.45 -14.00 4.40
CA LYS A 118 29.03 -12.94 5.30
C LYS A 118 28.23 -13.59 6.43
N ALA A 119 28.66 -13.40 7.67
CA ALA A 119 27.82 -13.70 8.84
C ALA A 119 26.43 -13.13 8.53
N LYS A 120 25.42 -14.02 8.44
CA LYS A 120 24.08 -13.67 7.96
C LYS A 120 23.58 -12.50 8.78
N ARG A 121 23.66 -11.27 8.24
CA ARG A 121 22.90 -10.14 8.81
C ARG A 121 21.45 -10.62 8.80
N LYS A 122 20.83 -10.76 9.99
CA LYS A 122 19.40 -11.10 10.10
C LYS A 122 18.66 -10.18 9.13
N LEU A 123 18.17 -10.74 8.02
CA LEU A 123 17.44 -9.98 7.01
C LEU A 123 16.23 -9.39 7.74
N ARG A 124 16.17 -8.06 7.82
CA ARG A 124 14.96 -7.39 8.31
C ARG A 124 13.84 -7.73 7.34
N LEU A 125 12.73 -8.25 7.86
CA LEU A 125 11.57 -8.54 7.02
C LEU A 125 11.18 -7.29 6.23
N SER A 126 11.07 -7.45 4.91
CA SER A 126 10.54 -6.38 4.07
C SER A 126 9.01 -6.32 4.21
N ASN A 127 8.40 -5.21 3.81
CA ASN A 127 6.94 -5.10 3.77
C ASN A 127 6.29 -6.21 2.92
N GLN A 128 6.96 -6.64 1.85
CA GLN A 128 6.46 -7.71 0.98
C GLN A 128 6.55 -9.08 1.66
N ASP A 129 7.63 -9.34 2.40
CA ASP A 129 7.77 -10.58 3.16
C ASP A 129 6.73 -10.65 4.27
N THR A 130 6.46 -9.52 4.95
CA THR A 130 5.43 -9.45 5.99
C THR A 130 4.04 -9.64 5.39
N ALA A 131 3.76 -9.06 4.21
CA ALA A 131 2.50 -9.29 3.50
C ALA A 131 2.31 -10.76 3.07
N LYS A 132 3.39 -11.46 2.67
CA LYS A 132 3.34 -12.90 2.40
C LYS A 132 3.05 -13.69 3.68
N PHE A 133 3.70 -13.33 4.79
CA PHE A 133 3.49 -13.95 6.09
C PHE A 133 2.04 -13.77 6.59
N ILE A 134 1.51 -12.54 6.52
CA ILE A 134 0.11 -12.21 6.86
C ILE A 134 -0.87 -13.12 6.12
N ARG A 135 -0.66 -13.33 4.81
CA ARG A 135 -1.51 -14.22 4.00
C ARG A 135 -1.38 -15.68 4.41
N ALA A 136 -0.15 -16.17 4.59
CA ALA A 136 0.11 -17.56 4.95
C ALA A 136 -0.55 -17.94 6.30
N HIS A 137 -0.53 -17.01 7.27
CA HIS A 137 -1.09 -17.20 8.60
C HIS A 137 -2.53 -16.69 8.75
N LYS A 138 -3.18 -16.25 7.66
CA LYS A 138 -4.56 -15.73 7.66
C LYS A 138 -4.81 -14.65 8.73
N ILE A 139 -3.87 -13.70 8.86
CA ILE A 139 -3.94 -12.62 9.85
C ILE A 139 -4.81 -11.49 9.29
N HIS A 140 -5.95 -11.21 9.92
CA HIS A 140 -6.93 -10.20 9.50
C HIS A 140 -6.95 -8.96 10.41
N SER A 141 -6.39 -9.04 11.62
CA SER A 141 -6.39 -7.94 12.57
C SER A 141 -5.01 -7.61 13.14
N TYR A 142 -4.89 -6.39 13.68
CA TYR A 142 -3.68 -5.96 14.37
C TYR A 142 -3.39 -6.82 15.61
N THR A 143 -4.43 -7.17 16.37
CA THR A 143 -4.30 -8.02 17.58
C THR A 143 -3.79 -9.41 17.23
N GLU A 144 -4.30 -10.01 16.15
CA GLU A 144 -3.78 -11.31 15.66
C GLU A 144 -2.31 -11.21 15.26
N LEU A 145 -1.90 -10.11 14.60
CA LEU A 145 -0.49 -9.90 14.25
C LEU A 145 0.40 -9.83 15.49
N LEU A 146 -0.05 -9.15 16.55
CA LEU A 146 0.67 -9.10 17.83
C LEU A 146 0.73 -10.47 18.51
N SER A 147 -0.38 -11.20 18.54
CA SER A 147 -0.45 -12.54 19.14
C SER A 147 0.53 -13.50 18.45
N VAL A 148 0.60 -13.48 17.13
CA VAL A 148 1.54 -14.31 16.36
C VAL A 148 2.98 -13.85 16.55
N ALA A 149 3.22 -12.53 16.68
CA ALA A 149 4.55 -12.00 16.96
C ALA A 149 5.08 -12.44 18.33
N ASP A 150 4.23 -12.40 19.36
CA ASP A 150 4.57 -12.84 20.72
C ASP A 150 4.85 -14.35 20.77
N GLN A 151 3.96 -15.17 20.18
CA GLN A 151 4.15 -16.62 20.10
C GLN A 151 5.50 -16.98 19.44
N ARG A 152 5.83 -16.34 18.32
CA ARG A 152 7.10 -16.57 17.62
C ARG A 152 8.31 -16.10 18.42
N GLN A 153 8.17 -15.01 19.16
CA GLN A 153 9.23 -14.52 20.04
C GLN A 153 9.51 -15.53 21.18
N GLN A 154 8.47 -16.14 21.75
CA GLN A 154 8.62 -17.22 22.73
C GLN A 154 9.32 -18.45 22.13
N GLU A 155 9.14 -18.71 20.84
CA GLU A 155 9.84 -19.75 20.06
C GLU A 155 11.27 -19.33 19.61
N GLY A 156 11.73 -18.12 19.96
CA GLY A 156 13.06 -17.60 19.62
C GLY A 156 13.19 -16.98 18.22
N LEU A 157 12.06 -16.78 17.52
CA LEU A 157 11.98 -16.17 16.20
C LEU A 157 11.53 -14.70 16.29
N ASP A 158 12.49 -13.79 16.46
CA ASP A 158 12.21 -12.35 16.65
C ASP A 158 11.92 -11.56 15.36
N ASP A 159 11.68 -12.23 14.24
CA ASP A 159 11.60 -11.60 12.93
C ASP A 159 10.38 -10.67 12.79
N ILE A 160 9.20 -11.17 13.15
CA ILE A 160 7.94 -10.43 13.15
C ILE A 160 7.89 -9.43 14.32
N SER A 161 8.30 -9.83 15.53
CA SER A 161 8.30 -8.94 16.69
C SER A 161 9.20 -7.72 16.45
N SER A 162 10.41 -7.93 15.91
CA SER A 162 11.30 -6.84 15.48
C SER A 162 10.66 -5.95 14.42
N PHE A 163 9.92 -6.51 13.46
CA PHE A 163 9.22 -5.73 12.45
C PHE A 163 8.13 -4.85 13.06
N VAL A 164 7.31 -5.42 13.96
CA VAL A 164 6.22 -4.73 14.65
C VAL A 164 6.74 -3.57 15.49
N PHE A 165 7.74 -3.78 16.35
CA PHE A 165 8.28 -2.71 17.22
C PHE A 165 8.91 -1.54 16.45
N ASN A 166 9.36 -1.76 15.21
CA ASN A 166 9.98 -0.73 14.37
C ASN A 166 8.97 0.04 13.50
N ARG A 167 7.67 -0.20 13.67
CA ARG A 167 6.59 0.40 12.87
C ARG A 167 5.48 0.93 13.76
N THR A 168 4.75 1.91 13.27
CA THR A 168 3.58 2.43 13.96
C THR A 168 2.39 1.47 13.77
N GLU A 169 1.48 1.42 14.75
CA GLU A 169 0.24 0.65 14.64
C GLU A 169 -0.56 1.02 13.37
N LYS A 170 -0.67 2.32 13.08
CA LYS A 170 -1.34 2.82 11.86
C LYS A 170 -0.78 2.17 10.60
N PHE A 171 0.55 2.14 10.47
CA PHE A 171 1.21 1.52 9.32
C PHE A 171 0.93 0.01 9.25
N LEU A 172 0.97 -0.69 10.37
CA LEU A 172 0.72 -2.13 10.42
C LEU A 172 -0.73 -2.48 10.03
N ARG A 173 -1.70 -1.70 10.51
CA ARG A 173 -3.11 -1.82 10.10
C ARG A 173 -3.26 -1.60 8.60
N GLU A 174 -2.67 -0.53 8.06
CA GLU A 174 -2.69 -0.25 6.62
C GLU A 174 -2.03 -1.37 5.79
N LEU A 175 -0.95 -1.98 6.29
CA LEU A 175 -0.29 -3.09 5.63
C LEU A 175 -1.19 -4.33 5.57
N ILE A 176 -1.86 -4.68 6.66
CA ILE A 176 -2.85 -5.78 6.70
C ILE A 176 -3.97 -5.50 5.70
N THR A 177 -4.56 -4.31 5.73
CA THR A 177 -5.62 -3.90 4.80
C THR A 177 -5.16 -4.02 3.34
N LYS A 178 -4.02 -3.42 2.99
CA LYS A 178 -3.47 -3.49 1.62
C LYS A 178 -3.18 -4.92 1.17
N THR A 179 -2.72 -5.77 2.09
CA THR A 179 -2.42 -7.17 1.79
C THR A 179 -3.68 -7.92 1.35
N TRP A 180 -4.79 -7.73 2.06
CA TRP A 180 -6.07 -8.37 1.72
C TRP A 180 -6.79 -7.68 0.56
N ASP A 181 -6.69 -6.36 0.44
CA ASP A 181 -7.22 -5.64 -0.71
C ASP A 181 -6.54 -6.07 -2.00
N MET A 182 -5.21 -6.25 -1.98
CA MET A 182 -4.46 -6.77 -3.11
C MET A 182 -4.82 -8.22 -3.42
N ALA A 183 -4.99 -9.07 -2.39
CA ALA A 183 -5.36 -10.46 -2.58
C ALA A 183 -6.77 -10.64 -3.17
N GLY A 184 -7.74 -9.85 -2.71
CA GLY A 184 -9.13 -9.89 -3.15
C GLY A 184 -9.48 -8.91 -4.28
N ALA A 185 -8.51 -8.21 -4.86
CA ALA A 185 -8.77 -7.20 -5.89
C ALA A 185 -9.47 -7.80 -7.12
N GLN A 186 -8.97 -8.95 -7.57
CA GLN A 186 -9.53 -9.64 -8.73
C GLN A 186 -10.96 -10.10 -8.46
N ASP A 187 -11.19 -10.74 -7.31
CA ASP A 187 -12.53 -11.16 -6.89
C ASP A 187 -13.48 -9.97 -6.77
N LYS A 188 -13.04 -8.81 -6.27
CA LYS A 188 -13.85 -7.59 -6.22
C LYS A 188 -14.23 -7.09 -7.61
N ILE A 189 -13.29 -7.11 -8.57
CA ILE A 189 -13.55 -6.71 -9.96
C ILE A 189 -14.56 -7.67 -10.61
N GLU A 190 -14.36 -8.97 -10.45
CA GLU A 190 -15.27 -10.00 -10.97
C GLU A 190 -16.65 -9.88 -10.32
N ARG A 191 -16.70 -9.63 -9.00
CA ARG A 191 -17.94 -9.39 -8.26
C ARG A 191 -18.71 -8.20 -8.81
N GLN A 192 -18.03 -7.10 -9.16
CA GLN A 192 -18.65 -5.89 -9.74
C GLN A 192 -19.18 -6.09 -11.16
N LYS A 193 -18.54 -6.96 -11.95
CA LYS A 193 -18.94 -7.23 -13.34
C LYS A 193 -20.03 -8.29 -13.48
N THR A 194 -20.24 -9.11 -12.45
CA THR A 194 -21.21 -10.21 -12.51
C THR A 194 -22.62 -9.66 -12.32
N ASP A 195 -23.49 -9.83 -13.31
CA ASP A 195 -24.90 -9.49 -13.18
C ASP A 195 -25.62 -10.41 -12.19
N ARG A 196 -26.69 -9.92 -11.55
CA ARG A 196 -27.48 -10.73 -10.61
C ARG A 196 -28.06 -11.97 -11.29
N LEU A 197 -28.53 -11.82 -12.53
CA LEU A 197 -29.08 -12.95 -13.27
C LEU A 197 -27.99 -13.97 -13.63
N ASP A 198 -26.77 -13.51 -13.95
CA ASP A 198 -25.64 -14.40 -14.21
C ASP A 198 -25.27 -15.26 -13.00
N ILE A 199 -25.41 -14.74 -11.77
CA ILE A 199 -25.19 -15.51 -10.55
C ILE A 199 -26.18 -16.68 -10.49
N LEU A 200 -27.46 -16.40 -10.72
CA LEU A 200 -28.52 -17.42 -10.73
C LEU A 200 -28.27 -18.48 -11.80
N ILE A 201 -27.88 -18.06 -13.01
CA ILE A 201 -27.58 -18.94 -14.13
C ILE A 201 -26.35 -19.81 -13.81
N LYS A 202 -25.26 -19.21 -13.33
CA LYS A 202 -24.03 -19.94 -12.95
C LYS A 202 -24.32 -20.98 -11.87
N PHE A 203 -25.03 -20.60 -10.82
CA PHE A 203 -25.41 -21.51 -9.74
C PHE A 203 -26.16 -22.74 -10.26
N LYS A 204 -27.13 -22.52 -11.17
CA LYS A 204 -27.89 -23.61 -11.81
C LYS A 204 -27.01 -24.65 -12.53
N TYR A 205 -25.90 -24.22 -13.14
CA TYR A 205 -25.02 -25.11 -13.91
C TYR A 205 -23.85 -25.67 -13.12
N GLN A 206 -23.42 -24.98 -12.06
CA GLN A 206 -22.21 -25.33 -11.31
C GLN A 206 -22.51 -26.12 -10.03
N GLU A 207 -23.65 -25.87 -9.39
CA GLU A 207 -23.98 -26.46 -8.09
C GLU A 207 -25.08 -27.51 -8.24
N PRO A 208 -24.85 -28.77 -7.79
CA PRO A 208 -25.90 -29.78 -7.81
C PRO A 208 -27.00 -29.42 -6.81
N CYS A 209 -28.25 -29.76 -7.16
CA CYS A 209 -29.37 -29.52 -6.27
C CYS A 209 -29.24 -30.39 -5.00
N VAL A 210 -29.11 -29.75 -3.84
CA VAL A 210 -28.96 -30.43 -2.54
C VAL A 210 -30.23 -31.10 -2.01
N CYS A 211 -31.39 -30.81 -2.61
CA CYS A 211 -32.68 -31.31 -2.16
C CYS A 211 -33.36 -32.23 -3.19
N ASN A 212 -32.65 -32.66 -4.24
CA ASN A 212 -33.22 -33.48 -5.33
C ASN A 212 -34.52 -32.92 -5.94
N GLY A 213 -34.69 -31.59 -5.91
CA GLY A 213 -35.89 -30.92 -6.42
C GLY A 213 -37.08 -30.90 -5.46
N GLU A 214 -37.01 -31.50 -4.27
CA GLU A 214 -38.11 -31.52 -3.29
C GLU A 214 -38.57 -30.12 -2.88
N TRP A 215 -37.63 -29.18 -2.78
CA TRP A 215 -37.98 -27.78 -2.48
C TRP A 215 -39.01 -27.23 -3.48
N LEU A 216 -38.86 -27.52 -4.78
CA LEU A 216 -39.78 -27.03 -5.80
C LEU A 216 -41.17 -27.63 -5.64
N THR A 217 -41.25 -28.91 -5.29
CA THR A 217 -42.52 -29.60 -5.01
C THR A 217 -43.24 -28.93 -3.84
N CYS A 218 -42.57 -28.79 -2.70
CA CYS A 218 -43.12 -28.14 -1.52
C CYS A 218 -43.45 -26.66 -1.76
N ALA A 219 -42.63 -25.95 -2.55
CA ALA A 219 -42.88 -24.55 -2.91
C ALA A 219 -44.15 -24.37 -3.74
N LYS A 220 -44.42 -25.27 -4.69
CA LYS A 220 -45.67 -25.25 -5.46
C LYS A 220 -46.87 -25.52 -4.57
N GLU A 221 -46.80 -26.52 -3.70
CA GLU A 221 -47.88 -26.81 -2.73
C GLU A 221 -48.17 -25.61 -1.82
N VAL A 222 -47.13 -24.95 -1.31
CA VAL A 222 -47.28 -23.71 -0.53
C VAL A 222 -47.98 -22.62 -1.34
N MET A 223 -47.61 -22.42 -2.60
CA MET A 223 -48.24 -21.42 -3.47
C MET A 223 -49.72 -21.74 -3.71
N ASP A 224 -50.03 -22.99 -4.02
CA ASP A 224 -51.39 -23.46 -4.26
C ASP A 224 -52.27 -23.28 -3.00
N LEU A 225 -51.76 -23.67 -1.82
CA LEU A 225 -52.46 -23.49 -0.53
C LEU A 225 -52.72 -22.01 -0.18
N ASN A 226 -51.90 -21.09 -0.69
CA ASN A 226 -52.05 -19.65 -0.48
C ASN A 226 -52.77 -18.95 -1.65
N ASN A 227 -53.26 -19.71 -2.65
CA ASN A 227 -53.89 -19.18 -3.87
C ASN A 227 -53.00 -18.19 -4.63
N ILE A 228 -51.70 -18.46 -4.71
CA ILE A 228 -50.73 -17.64 -5.44
C ILE A 228 -50.38 -18.34 -6.76
N ASP A 229 -50.53 -17.63 -7.88
CA ASP A 229 -50.11 -18.16 -9.17
C ASP A 229 -48.57 -18.29 -9.26
N VAL A 230 -48.12 -19.51 -9.55
CA VAL A 230 -46.69 -19.84 -9.62
C VAL A 230 -45.99 -19.06 -10.75
N ALA A 231 -46.66 -18.83 -11.88
CA ALA A 231 -46.06 -18.15 -13.02
C ALA A 231 -45.91 -16.64 -12.76
N GLU A 232 -46.89 -16.02 -12.10
CA GLU A 232 -46.86 -14.64 -11.64
C GLU A 232 -45.76 -14.43 -10.61
N PHE A 233 -45.70 -15.27 -9.56
CA PHE A 233 -44.66 -15.17 -8.54
C PHE A 233 -43.25 -15.33 -9.13
N ARG A 234 -43.06 -16.32 -10.01
CA ARG A 234 -41.80 -16.53 -10.72
C ARG A 234 -41.41 -15.30 -11.56
N SER A 235 -42.37 -14.73 -12.30
CA SER A 235 -42.13 -13.54 -13.11
C SER A 235 -41.70 -12.35 -12.27
N ALA A 236 -42.38 -12.11 -11.14
CA ALA A 236 -42.03 -11.05 -10.21
C ALA A 236 -40.60 -11.20 -9.65
N ILE A 237 -40.22 -12.41 -9.23
CA ILE A 237 -38.87 -12.71 -8.73
C ILE A 237 -37.82 -12.47 -9.82
N LEU A 238 -38.04 -12.98 -11.03
CA LEU A 238 -37.11 -12.83 -12.14
C LEU A 238 -36.96 -11.36 -12.57
N GLU A 239 -38.07 -10.62 -12.63
CA GLU A 239 -38.05 -9.20 -12.96
C GLU A 239 -37.29 -8.40 -11.89
N ASN A 240 -37.52 -8.69 -10.60
CA ASN A 240 -36.78 -8.06 -9.51
C ASN A 240 -35.27 -8.33 -9.60
N ILE A 241 -34.86 -9.57 -9.86
CA ILE A 241 -33.44 -9.94 -10.02
C ILE A 241 -32.83 -9.19 -11.20
N ARG A 242 -33.51 -9.18 -12.35
CA ARG A 242 -33.00 -8.58 -13.59
C ARG A 242 -32.95 -7.06 -13.54
N LEU A 243 -34.05 -6.41 -13.18
CA LEU A 243 -34.20 -4.94 -13.25
C LEU A 243 -33.89 -4.23 -11.93
N GLY A 244 -33.72 -4.98 -10.84
CA GLY A 244 -33.48 -4.44 -9.51
C GLY A 244 -34.68 -3.68 -8.94
N ARG A 245 -34.43 -2.99 -7.83
CA ARG A 245 -35.45 -2.25 -7.07
C ARG A 245 -36.13 -1.16 -7.92
N ALA A 246 -37.45 -1.07 -7.81
CA ALA A 246 -38.24 0.10 -8.13
C ALA A 246 -39.62 -0.01 -7.48
N LYS A 247 -40.44 1.03 -7.65
CA LYS A 247 -41.88 0.96 -7.35
C LYS A 247 -42.48 -0.27 -8.05
N PHE A 248 -43.30 -1.02 -7.31
CA PHE A 248 -43.99 -2.24 -7.77
C PHE A 248 -43.11 -3.45 -8.13
N ARG A 249 -41.78 -3.37 -7.98
CA ARG A 249 -40.87 -4.52 -8.19
C ARG A 249 -40.35 -5.14 -6.92
N ASN A 250 -40.38 -4.43 -5.80
CA ASN A 250 -39.97 -4.98 -4.51
C ASN A 250 -40.98 -6.03 -4.05
N ILE A 251 -40.49 -7.19 -3.62
CA ILE A 251 -41.34 -8.31 -3.21
C ILE A 251 -41.45 -8.31 -1.69
N PHE A 252 -42.69 -8.31 -1.21
CA PHE A 252 -42.97 -8.33 0.22
C PHE A 252 -43.96 -9.47 0.49
N ILE A 253 -43.51 -10.47 1.26
CA ILE A 253 -44.31 -11.66 1.60
C ILE A 253 -44.82 -11.49 3.01
N VAL A 254 -46.14 -11.45 3.17
CA VAL A 254 -46.81 -11.21 4.45
C VAL A 254 -47.71 -12.39 4.79
N GLY A 255 -47.80 -12.69 6.09
CA GLY A 255 -48.68 -13.74 6.59
C GLY A 255 -48.33 -14.11 8.04
N PRO A 256 -49.22 -14.86 8.71
CA PRO A 256 -49.00 -15.40 10.06
C PRO A 256 -47.72 -16.24 10.19
N THR A 257 -47.32 -16.56 11.42
CA THR A 257 -46.24 -17.52 11.67
C THR A 257 -46.58 -18.87 11.02
N ASN A 258 -45.55 -19.60 10.57
CA ASN A 258 -45.67 -20.92 9.94
C ASN A 258 -46.37 -20.97 8.56
N THR A 259 -46.49 -19.84 7.85
CA THR A 259 -47.00 -19.80 6.45
C THR A 259 -45.89 -19.89 5.39
N ALA A 260 -44.77 -20.54 5.70
CA ALA A 260 -43.67 -20.79 4.76
C ALA A 260 -43.00 -19.56 4.09
N LYS A 261 -43.17 -18.35 4.65
CA LYS A 261 -42.57 -17.10 4.12
C LYS A 261 -41.04 -17.17 3.99
N THR A 262 -40.36 -17.64 5.03
CA THR A 262 -38.90 -17.79 5.02
C THR A 262 -38.48 -18.94 4.10
N PHE A 263 -39.28 -20.01 4.06
CA PHE A 263 -39.01 -21.20 3.25
C PHE A 263 -38.94 -20.88 1.76
N ILE A 264 -39.86 -20.03 1.25
CA ILE A 264 -39.92 -19.74 -0.19
C ILE A 264 -38.74 -18.90 -0.70
N LEU A 265 -38.16 -18.05 0.15
CA LEU A 265 -37.02 -17.21 -0.24
C LEU A 265 -35.66 -17.83 0.10
N LYS A 266 -35.64 -18.90 0.91
CA LYS A 266 -34.40 -19.56 1.38
C LYS A 266 -33.42 -19.94 0.26
N PRO A 267 -33.83 -20.43 -0.92
CA PRO A 267 -32.87 -20.70 -1.98
C PRO A 267 -32.09 -19.46 -2.44
N LEU A 268 -32.71 -18.27 -2.42
CA LEU A 268 -32.03 -17.03 -2.80
C LEU A 268 -30.91 -16.69 -1.81
N SER A 269 -31.12 -16.93 -0.51
CA SER A 269 -30.04 -16.83 0.50
C SER A 269 -28.86 -17.73 0.17
N VAL A 270 -29.11 -18.96 -0.26
CA VAL A 270 -28.05 -19.91 -0.62
C VAL A 270 -27.32 -19.47 -1.89
N ILE A 271 -28.06 -19.05 -2.92
CA ILE A 271 -27.51 -18.70 -4.24
C ILE A 271 -26.66 -17.43 -4.16
N TYR A 272 -27.13 -16.41 -3.45
CA TYR A 272 -26.46 -15.12 -3.40
C TYR A 272 -25.57 -14.94 -2.17
N ASN A 273 -25.80 -15.69 -1.09
CA ASN A 273 -24.96 -15.79 0.12
C ASN A 273 -24.38 -14.44 0.58
N GLU A 274 -23.05 -14.25 0.51
CA GLU A 274 -22.33 -13.01 0.88
C GLU A 274 -22.80 -11.74 0.14
N ARG A 275 -23.64 -11.88 -0.90
CA ARG A 275 -24.17 -10.79 -1.72
C ARG A 275 -25.58 -10.37 -1.30
N ILE A 276 -26.15 -10.94 -0.24
CA ILE A 276 -27.39 -10.46 0.36
C ILE A 276 -27.07 -9.71 1.64
N PHE A 277 -27.66 -8.52 1.76
CA PHE A 277 -27.76 -7.82 3.03
C PHE A 277 -28.99 -8.32 3.78
N GLU A 278 -28.77 -8.89 4.96
CA GLU A 278 -29.82 -9.34 5.86
C GLU A 278 -29.83 -8.49 7.13
N ASN A 279 -31.03 -8.22 7.65
CA ASN A 279 -31.31 -7.72 8.99
C ASN A 279 -30.43 -6.54 9.46
N PRO A 280 -30.86 -5.28 9.22
CA PRO A 280 -30.10 -4.13 9.68
C PRO A 280 -29.93 -4.16 11.21
N ALA A 281 -28.72 -3.83 11.66
CA ALA A 281 -28.41 -3.85 13.08
C ALA A 281 -29.27 -2.83 13.85
N ASN A 282 -29.60 -3.16 15.11
CA ASN A 282 -30.40 -2.31 16.01
C ASN A 282 -29.59 -1.12 16.54
N HIS A 283 -29.02 -0.30 15.66
CA HIS A 283 -28.31 0.94 16.00
C HIS A 283 -28.46 1.99 14.88
N LYS A 284 -27.95 3.21 15.14
CA LYS A 284 -28.03 4.38 14.23
C LYS A 284 -27.51 4.14 12.80
N TYR A 285 -26.75 3.06 12.58
CA TYR A 285 -26.14 2.70 11.30
C TYR A 285 -26.61 1.32 10.84
N GLY A 286 -27.88 0.97 11.08
CA GLY A 286 -28.42 -0.36 10.78
C GLY A 286 -28.21 -0.80 9.33
N TRP A 287 -28.15 0.14 8.38
CA TRP A 287 -27.93 -0.12 6.95
C TRP A 287 -26.46 -0.23 6.53
N GLY A 288 -25.51 -0.11 7.45
CA GLY A 288 -24.09 -0.20 7.14
C GLY A 288 -23.74 -1.54 6.50
N GLY A 289 -23.16 -1.53 5.30
CA GLY A 289 -22.81 -2.73 4.54
C GLY A 289 -23.79 -3.06 3.41
N ALA A 290 -25.00 -2.50 3.40
CA ALA A 290 -25.97 -2.70 2.30
C ALA A 290 -25.44 -2.16 0.96
N GLU A 291 -24.51 -1.20 0.98
CA GLU A 291 -23.83 -0.67 -0.20
C GLU A 291 -22.86 -1.66 -0.86
N LYS A 292 -22.47 -2.71 -0.13
CA LYS A 292 -21.48 -3.71 -0.59
C LYS A 292 -22.13 -4.97 -1.16
N THR A 293 -23.46 -5.11 -1.07
CA THR A 293 -24.19 -6.31 -1.47
C THR A 293 -24.93 -6.10 -2.79
N SER A 294 -25.33 -7.19 -3.43
CA SER A 294 -26.07 -7.17 -4.71
C SER A 294 -27.58 -7.26 -4.49
N GLY A 295 -28.03 -7.76 -3.34
CA GLY A 295 -29.43 -7.88 -2.95
C GLY A 295 -29.66 -7.49 -1.48
N ILE A 296 -30.92 -7.19 -1.17
CA ILE A 296 -31.39 -6.90 0.19
C ILE A 296 -32.53 -7.87 0.47
N MET A 297 -32.41 -8.63 1.55
CA MET A 297 -33.48 -9.53 2.01
C MET A 297 -33.71 -9.29 3.49
N LEU A 298 -34.87 -8.74 3.81
CA LEU A 298 -35.24 -8.41 5.18
C LEU A 298 -36.16 -9.50 5.72
N GLN A 299 -35.71 -10.23 6.72
CA GLN A 299 -36.52 -11.24 7.40
C GLN A 299 -36.89 -10.74 8.80
N ASP A 300 -38.15 -10.91 9.19
CA ASP A 300 -38.66 -10.50 10.51
C ASP A 300 -38.32 -9.05 10.92
N PHE A 301 -38.21 -8.17 9.91
CA PHE A 301 -37.88 -6.77 10.13
C PHE A 301 -39.07 -5.98 10.64
N ARG A 302 -38.88 -5.25 11.74
CA ARG A 302 -39.87 -4.34 12.31
C ARG A 302 -39.35 -2.91 12.21
N TRP A 303 -40.06 -2.08 11.46
CA TRP A 303 -39.85 -0.64 11.47
C TRP A 303 -40.79 -0.01 12.50
N HIS A 304 -40.26 0.32 13.66
CA HIS A 304 -40.99 1.16 14.61
C HIS A 304 -40.87 2.61 14.14
N LYS A 305 -42.01 3.28 13.95
CA LYS A 305 -42.09 4.68 13.51
C LYS A 305 -41.59 5.67 14.58
N ASP A 306 -41.46 5.21 15.82
CA ASP A 306 -41.27 6.05 17.00
C ASP A 306 -39.80 6.02 17.48
N LEU A 307 -38.91 6.59 16.67
CA LEU A 307 -37.57 7.04 17.05
C LEU A 307 -37.31 8.43 16.48
#